data_AF-A0A1Z5TJ91-F1
#
_entry.id   AF-A0A1Z5TJ91-F1
#
_cell.length_a   1.000
_cell.length_b   1.000
_cell.length_c   1.000
_cell.angle_alpha   90.00
_cell.angle_beta   90.00
_cell.angle_gamma   90.00
#
_symmetry.space_group_name_H-M   'P 1'
#
loop_
_entity.id
_entity.type
_entity.pdbx_description
1 polymer ?
#
loop_
_entity_poly.entity_id
_entity_poly.type
_entity_poly.pdbx_seq_one_letter_code
_entity_poly.pdbx_strand_id
1 'polypeptide(L)'
;MSAPTSNNGPANPAGDAGGRKLKILMLHGYTQSGRLFEIKTKALKKSLEKHFPVAPKPGHLKQYPGGLELVFPTAPLKLDPADIPGFDVDGASATKGADDGIEAYGWWRRKGDAEPFTYEGMEMGLETIAKVLKEEGPFDAALGFSQGGAAAGMVASLLEPGRREAFEQNQAKGGMRYPDSFVNDSGFIEEAVHPPLRFAVSYSGFGASTNPLYQAYYVPRIQTPMLHVLGSVDTVVSEERSLRLVDACVQGRGKEGGVQRVVYHPGGHFLPSSGKQYVSALAAFIREAIGEQEGLGSGKQEERAEDMDLPF
;
A
#
# COMPACT_ATOMS: atom_id res chain seq x y z
N MET A 1 -57.29 -24.92 -0.17
CA MET A 1 -56.87 -23.66 0.48
C MET A 1 -55.37 -23.74 0.64
N SER A 2 -54.63 -23.15 -0.28
CA SER A 2 -53.17 -23.26 -0.38
C SER A 2 -52.58 -21.93 0.06
N ALA A 3 -51.89 -21.92 1.20
CA ALA A 3 -51.19 -20.74 1.69
C ALA A 3 -49.84 -20.59 0.97
N PRO A 4 -49.48 -19.41 0.44
CA PRO A 4 -48.15 -19.17 -0.10
C PRO A 4 -47.23 -18.71 1.03
N THR A 5 -46.11 -19.42 1.22
CA THR A 5 -44.99 -19.02 2.07
C THR A 5 -44.14 -17.99 1.33
N SER A 6 -44.19 -16.71 1.73
CA SER A 6 -43.27 -15.68 1.25
C SER A 6 -41.94 -15.78 1.99
N ASN A 7 -40.92 -16.29 1.32
CA ASN A 7 -39.54 -16.29 1.80
C ASN A 7 -38.88 -14.98 1.36
N ASN A 8 -38.97 -13.94 2.19
CA ASN A 8 -38.21 -12.70 2.00
C ASN A 8 -36.79 -12.91 2.55
N GLY A 9 -35.89 -13.41 1.70
CA GLY A 9 -34.45 -13.22 1.90
C GLY A 9 -34.10 -11.73 1.77
N PRO A 10 -33.04 -11.24 2.43
CA PRO A 10 -32.66 -9.84 2.34
C PRO A 10 -32.33 -9.49 0.89
N ALA A 11 -33.00 -8.45 0.40
CA ALA A 11 -32.82 -7.91 -0.93
C ALA A 11 -31.36 -7.47 -1.09
N ASN A 12 -30.67 -8.07 -2.08
CA ASN A 12 -29.37 -7.63 -2.52
C ASN A 12 -29.56 -6.23 -3.16
N PRO A 13 -29.03 -5.14 -2.59
CA PRO A 13 -29.18 -3.84 -3.21
C PRO A 13 -28.36 -3.86 -4.51
N ALA A 14 -28.98 -3.38 -5.58
CA ALA A 14 -28.37 -3.27 -6.90
C ALA A 14 -26.95 -2.67 -6.82
N GLY A 15 -25.93 -3.43 -7.25
CA GLY A 15 -24.54 -3.02 -7.23
C GLY A 15 -23.84 -3.35 -8.54
N ASP A 16 -23.71 -2.33 -9.38
CA ASP A 16 -22.83 -2.15 -10.55
C ASP A 16 -22.80 -3.28 -11.61
N ALA A 17 -23.22 -2.95 -12.83
CA ALA A 17 -23.11 -3.83 -14.01
C ALA A 17 -21.65 -4.22 -14.37
N GLY A 18 -20.66 -3.75 -13.60
CA GLY A 18 -19.22 -3.92 -13.81
C GLY A 18 -18.52 -5.02 -13.01
N GLY A 19 -19.18 -5.76 -12.11
CA GLY A 19 -18.53 -6.82 -11.32
C GLY A 19 -17.55 -6.33 -10.24
N ARG A 20 -17.12 -7.21 -9.33
CA ARG A 20 -16.22 -6.86 -8.21
C ARG A 20 -14.86 -6.34 -8.74
N LYS A 21 -14.34 -5.25 -8.16
CA LYS A 21 -13.04 -4.65 -8.48
C LYS A 21 -12.02 -4.93 -7.37
N LEU A 22 -10.75 -5.08 -7.74
CA LEU A 22 -9.64 -5.12 -6.78
C LEU A 22 -9.38 -3.69 -6.33
N LYS A 23 -9.78 -3.37 -5.10
CA LYS A 23 -9.76 -1.99 -4.58
C LYS A 23 -8.48 -1.74 -3.79
N ILE A 24 -7.70 -0.73 -4.20
CA ILE A 24 -6.39 -0.42 -3.63
C ILE A 24 -6.38 1.02 -3.10
N LEU A 25 -6.03 1.17 -1.82
CA LEU A 25 -5.81 2.45 -1.16
C LEU A 25 -4.42 2.99 -1.52
N MET A 26 -4.35 4.17 -2.12
CA MET A 26 -3.12 4.76 -2.66
C MET A 26 -2.62 5.93 -1.78
N LEU A 27 -1.60 5.68 -0.97
CA LEU A 27 -1.08 6.63 0.02
C LEU A 27 0.14 7.39 -0.52
N HIS A 28 0.03 8.71 -0.64
CA HIS A 28 1.08 9.56 -1.20
C HIS A 28 2.26 9.81 -0.24
N GLY A 29 3.37 10.31 -0.78
CA GLY A 29 4.55 10.70 0.01
C GLY A 29 4.43 12.10 0.63
N TYR A 30 5.39 12.46 1.47
CA TYR A 30 5.49 13.82 2.05
C TYR A 30 5.60 14.87 0.94
N THR A 31 5.06 16.08 1.16
CA THR A 31 4.96 17.18 0.19
C THR A 31 4.16 16.86 -1.08
N GLN A 32 3.22 15.92 -0.99
CA GLN A 32 2.30 15.58 -2.10
C GLN A 32 0.85 15.68 -1.64
N SER A 33 -0.07 15.45 -2.57
CA SER A 33 -1.51 15.29 -2.32
C SER A 33 -2.01 14.03 -3.03
N GLY A 34 -3.21 13.57 -2.71
CA GLY A 34 -3.84 12.44 -3.39
C GLY A 34 -3.94 12.68 -4.90
N ARG A 35 -4.36 13.90 -5.29
CA ARG A 35 -4.44 14.30 -6.70
C ARG A 35 -3.09 14.30 -7.40
N LEU A 36 -2.05 14.84 -6.77
CA LEU A 36 -0.70 14.83 -7.36
C LEU A 36 -0.18 13.40 -7.50
N PHE A 37 -0.45 12.54 -6.51
CA PHE A 37 -0.03 11.14 -6.55
C PHE A 37 -0.75 10.34 -7.63
N GLU A 38 -2.05 10.58 -7.83
CA GLU A 38 -2.82 10.02 -8.96
C GLU A 38 -2.17 10.39 -10.30
N ILE A 39 -1.82 11.67 -10.49
CA ILE A 39 -1.16 12.16 -11.71
C ILE A 39 0.20 11.47 -11.90
N LYS A 40 1.04 11.45 -10.85
CA LYS A 40 2.39 10.84 -10.90
C LYS A 40 2.34 9.33 -11.17
N THR A 41 1.32 8.64 -10.69
CA THR A 41 1.16 7.18 -10.85
C THR A 41 0.29 6.79 -12.04
N LYS A 42 -0.12 7.73 -12.90
CA LYS A 42 -0.96 7.47 -14.07
C LYS A 42 -0.39 6.39 -15.01
N ALA A 43 0.94 6.38 -15.21
CA ALA A 43 1.60 5.35 -16.02
C ALA A 43 1.54 3.96 -15.38
N LEU A 44 1.68 3.89 -14.05
CA LEU A 44 1.54 2.66 -13.28
C LEU A 44 0.10 2.14 -13.39
N LYS A 45 -0.90 3.00 -13.13
CA LYS A 45 -2.32 2.68 -13.25
C LYS A 45 -2.65 2.05 -14.61
N LYS A 46 -2.27 2.72 -15.70
CA LYS A 46 -2.49 2.20 -17.06
C LYS A 46 -1.82 0.84 -17.31
N SER A 47 -0.67 0.62 -16.69
CA SER A 47 0.07 -0.64 -16.87
C SER A 47 -0.57 -1.76 -16.05
N LEU A 48 -1.02 -1.48 -14.83
CA LEU A 48 -1.79 -2.42 -14.01
C LEU A 48 -3.14 -2.76 -14.64
N GLU A 49 -3.86 -1.79 -15.21
CA GLU A 49 -5.12 -2.03 -15.94
C GLU A 49 -4.92 -2.94 -17.18
N LYS A 50 -3.72 -2.93 -17.79
CA LYS A 50 -3.37 -3.89 -18.85
C LYS A 50 -3.05 -5.28 -18.30
N HIS A 51 -2.44 -5.37 -17.12
CA HIS A 51 -2.18 -6.64 -16.44
C HIS A 51 -3.44 -7.26 -15.85
N PHE A 52 -4.41 -6.43 -15.45
CA PHE A 52 -5.66 -6.81 -14.78
C PHE A 52 -6.86 -6.20 -15.51
N PRO A 53 -7.09 -6.57 -16.77
CA PRO A 53 -8.18 -5.98 -17.54
C PRO A 53 -9.54 -6.44 -17.01
N VAL A 54 -10.59 -5.67 -17.33
CA VAL A 54 -11.98 -6.05 -17.05
C VAL A 54 -12.36 -7.31 -17.82
N ALA A 55 -13.10 -8.22 -17.19
CA ALA A 55 -13.63 -9.42 -17.81
C ALA A 55 -14.51 -9.08 -19.04
N PRO A 56 -14.57 -9.95 -20.07
CA PRO A 56 -13.92 -11.25 -20.16
C PRO A 56 -12.52 -11.21 -20.81
N LYS A 57 -11.83 -10.06 -20.83
CA LYS A 57 -10.52 -9.94 -21.51
C LYS A 57 -9.51 -10.95 -20.93
N PRO A 58 -8.67 -11.60 -21.77
CA PRO A 58 -7.62 -12.50 -21.28
C PRO A 58 -6.72 -11.81 -20.26
N GLY A 59 -6.38 -12.52 -19.18
CA GLY A 59 -5.57 -12.00 -18.08
C GLY A 59 -6.36 -11.28 -16.98
N HIS A 60 -7.69 -11.10 -17.10
CA HIS A 60 -8.51 -10.57 -16.01
C HIS A 60 -8.36 -11.41 -14.74
N LEU A 61 -8.57 -10.79 -13.59
CA LEU A 61 -8.58 -11.48 -12.30
C LEU A 61 -9.95 -12.14 -12.09
N LYS A 62 -9.98 -13.43 -11.77
CA LYS A 62 -11.22 -14.22 -11.64
C LYS A 62 -12.09 -13.73 -10.48
N GLN A 63 -11.47 -13.40 -9.35
CA GLN A 63 -12.13 -12.82 -8.16
C GLN A 63 -12.55 -11.36 -8.36
N TYR A 64 -11.97 -10.68 -9.36
CA TYR A 64 -12.16 -9.25 -9.59
C TYR A 64 -12.48 -8.96 -11.07
N PRO A 65 -13.62 -9.45 -11.60
CA PRO A 65 -13.98 -9.30 -13.00
C PRO A 65 -14.16 -7.83 -13.43
N GLY A 66 -14.36 -6.91 -12.49
CA GLY A 66 -14.44 -5.47 -12.75
C GLY A 66 -13.10 -4.75 -12.92
N GLY A 67 -11.97 -5.46 -12.81
CA GLY A 67 -10.64 -4.89 -12.91
C GLY A 67 -10.20 -4.20 -11.62
N LEU A 68 -9.62 -3.00 -11.74
CA LEU A 68 -8.99 -2.27 -10.63
C LEU A 68 -9.80 -1.02 -10.24
N GLU A 69 -9.78 -0.72 -8.95
CA GLU A 69 -10.23 0.57 -8.40
C GLU A 69 -9.12 1.13 -7.50
N LEU A 70 -8.66 2.34 -7.80
CA LEU A 70 -7.58 3.00 -7.04
C LEU A 70 -8.15 4.26 -6.38
N VAL A 71 -8.01 4.38 -5.07
CA VAL A 71 -8.49 5.53 -4.29
C VAL A 71 -7.31 6.31 -3.73
N PHE A 72 -7.27 7.63 -3.97
CA PHE A 72 -6.15 8.50 -3.66
C PHE A 72 -6.54 9.58 -2.64
N PRO A 73 -6.59 9.27 -1.33
CA PRO A 73 -6.85 10.28 -0.32
C PRO A 73 -5.68 11.26 -0.21
N THR A 74 -5.98 12.47 0.27
CA THR A 74 -4.97 13.47 0.64
C THR A 74 -4.77 13.44 2.15
N ALA A 75 -3.51 13.44 2.59
CA ALA A 75 -3.14 13.48 4.00
C ALA A 75 -3.60 14.80 4.66
N PRO A 76 -3.88 14.81 5.97
CA PRO A 76 -4.57 15.93 6.61
C PRO A 76 -3.66 17.13 6.93
N LEU A 77 -2.36 16.92 7.08
CA LEU A 77 -1.45 17.98 7.46
C LEU A 77 -1.04 18.78 6.24
N LYS A 78 -1.64 19.96 6.05
CA LYS A 78 -1.10 20.97 5.14
C LYS A 78 0.25 21.45 5.69
N LEU A 79 1.26 21.47 4.82
CA LEU A 79 2.64 21.81 5.16
C LEU A 79 2.91 23.27 4.85
N ASP A 80 3.61 23.94 5.75
CA ASP A 80 4.11 25.29 5.52
C ASP A 80 5.42 25.23 4.72
N PRO A 81 5.85 26.34 4.08
CA PRO A 81 7.13 26.36 3.36
C PRO A 81 8.33 25.91 4.23
N ALA A 82 8.31 26.23 5.54
CA ALA A 82 9.34 25.81 6.50
C ALA A 82 9.36 24.29 6.76
N ASP A 83 8.28 23.58 6.45
CA ASP A 83 8.18 22.12 6.57
C ASP A 83 8.72 21.37 5.35
N ILE A 84 9.02 22.09 4.24
CA ILE A 84 9.42 21.50 2.96
C ILE A 84 10.96 21.41 2.89
N PRO A 85 11.54 20.21 2.83
CA PRO A 85 12.99 20.06 2.70
C PRO A 85 13.53 20.75 1.45
N GLY A 86 14.54 21.61 1.61
CA GLY A 86 15.19 22.32 0.51
C GLY A 86 14.48 23.60 0.05
N PHE A 87 13.46 24.08 0.77
CA PHE A 87 12.87 25.39 0.51
C PHE A 87 13.77 26.49 1.08
N ASP A 88 14.59 27.12 0.24
CA ASP A 88 15.38 28.29 0.61
C ASP A 88 14.46 29.50 0.80
N VAL A 89 14.52 30.13 1.97
CA VAL A 89 13.80 31.39 2.27
C VAL A 89 14.39 32.59 1.51
N ASP A 90 15.52 32.41 0.82
CA ASP A 90 16.17 33.43 0.02
C ASP A 90 15.74 33.39 -1.47
N GLY A 91 14.47 33.76 -1.70
CA GLY A 91 14.13 34.75 -2.74
C GLY A 91 14.30 34.43 -4.23
N ALA A 92 14.37 33.18 -4.69
CA ALA A 92 14.48 32.89 -6.14
C ALA A 92 13.75 31.64 -6.65
N SER A 93 12.52 31.38 -6.23
CA SER A 93 11.57 30.61 -7.06
C SER A 93 10.12 30.98 -6.76
N ALA A 94 9.84 32.28 -6.68
CA ALA A 94 8.48 32.78 -6.84
C ALA A 94 8.20 32.91 -8.33
N THR A 95 7.75 31.84 -8.99
CA THR A 95 6.88 32.02 -10.15
C THR A 95 5.63 32.74 -9.64
N LYS A 96 5.64 34.05 -9.78
CA LYS A 96 4.53 34.96 -9.50
C LYS A 96 3.31 34.50 -10.27
N GLY A 97 2.31 34.02 -9.54
CA GLY A 97 0.99 33.71 -10.08
C GLY A 97 0.15 32.96 -9.05
N ALA A 98 -0.72 33.71 -8.38
CA ALA A 98 -1.84 33.27 -7.54
C ALA A 98 -1.56 32.90 -6.08
N ASP A 99 -2.46 33.43 -5.26
CA ASP A 99 -2.85 33.16 -3.88
C ASP A 99 -3.28 31.68 -3.64
N ASP A 100 -2.75 30.72 -4.41
CA ASP A 100 -3.01 29.29 -4.24
C ASP A 100 -1.82 28.65 -3.52
N GLY A 101 -1.86 28.74 -2.18
CA GLY A 101 -0.80 28.23 -1.31
C GLY A 101 -0.39 26.80 -1.65
N ILE A 102 0.92 26.54 -1.64
CA ILE A 102 1.56 25.25 -1.96
C ILE A 102 0.71 24.08 -1.45
N GLU A 103 0.16 23.27 -2.35
CA GLU A 103 -0.60 22.05 -2.02
C GLU A 103 0.33 20.90 -1.60
N ALA A 104 1.09 21.12 -0.53
CA ALA A 104 1.98 20.13 0.08
C ALA A 104 1.32 19.56 1.33
N TYR A 105 1.17 18.24 1.39
CA TYR A 105 0.59 17.55 2.55
C TYR A 105 1.51 16.43 3.07
N GLY A 106 1.34 16.09 4.34
CA GLY A 106 2.02 14.99 5.01
C GLY A 106 1.07 14.17 5.89
N TRP A 107 1.40 12.89 6.09
CA TRP A 107 0.66 12.04 7.03
C TRP A 107 1.08 12.31 8.47
N TRP A 108 2.33 12.74 8.65
CA TRP A 108 2.91 13.21 9.91
C TRP A 108 4.13 14.08 9.62
N ARG A 109 4.56 14.87 10.62
CA ARG A 109 5.84 15.58 10.62
C ARG A 109 6.85 14.84 11.49
N ARG A 110 8.10 14.72 11.02
CA ARG A 110 9.19 14.19 11.85
C ARG A 110 9.63 15.26 12.87
N LYS A 111 9.81 14.87 14.12
CA LYS A 111 10.38 15.71 15.18
C LYS A 111 11.68 15.11 15.72
N GLY A 112 12.78 15.80 15.45
CA GLY A 112 14.14 15.40 15.85
C GLY A 112 15.02 15.00 14.67
N ASP A 113 16.28 15.42 14.70
CA ASP A 113 17.23 15.30 13.58
C ASP A 113 18.02 13.98 13.60
N ALA A 114 18.03 13.30 14.74
CA ALA A 114 18.65 11.99 14.93
C ALA A 114 17.65 10.98 15.51
N GLU A 115 17.94 9.69 15.33
CA GLU A 115 17.13 8.60 15.87
C GLU A 115 17.50 8.33 17.35
N PRO A 116 16.54 8.09 18.26
CA PRO A 116 15.09 8.03 18.06
C PRO A 116 14.43 9.41 17.92
N PHE A 117 13.47 9.51 17.00
CA PHE A 117 12.64 10.70 16.77
C PHE A 117 11.16 10.34 16.85
N THR A 118 10.27 11.33 16.89
CA THR A 118 8.83 11.13 16.92
C THR A 118 8.14 11.67 15.66
N TYR A 119 6.88 11.31 15.51
CA TYR A 119 5.99 11.70 14.41
C TYR A 119 4.83 12.51 14.97
N GLU A 120 4.88 13.83 14.78
CA GLU A 120 3.81 14.75 15.16
C GLU A 120 2.67 14.69 14.13
N GLY A 121 1.42 14.59 14.61
CA GLY A 121 0.24 14.56 13.77
C GLY A 121 -0.07 13.19 13.13
N MET A 122 0.65 12.14 13.54
CA MET A 122 0.41 10.77 13.06
C MET A 122 -1.03 10.29 13.35
N GLU A 123 -1.57 10.67 14.50
CA GLU A 123 -2.94 10.39 14.92
C GLU A 123 -3.96 10.93 13.91
N MET A 124 -3.79 12.16 13.41
CA MET A 124 -4.65 12.75 12.39
C MET A 124 -4.51 12.02 11.05
N GLY A 125 -3.27 11.65 10.68
CA GLY A 125 -3.01 10.87 9.47
C GLY A 125 -3.71 9.51 9.50
N LEU A 126 -3.60 8.80 10.62
CA LEU A 126 -4.27 7.52 10.84
C LEU A 126 -5.79 7.66 10.87
N GLU A 127 -6.33 8.69 11.52
CA GLU A 127 -7.77 8.98 11.53
C GLU A 127 -8.31 9.22 10.12
N THR A 128 -7.59 9.98 9.30
CA THR A 128 -7.96 10.24 7.89
C THR A 128 -7.98 8.93 7.08
N ILE A 129 -6.99 8.06 7.28
CA ILE A 129 -6.96 6.74 6.61
C ILE A 129 -8.12 5.86 7.09
N ALA A 130 -8.35 5.80 8.41
CA ALA A 130 -9.43 5.00 8.99
C ALA A 130 -10.80 5.46 8.48
N LYS A 131 -11.01 6.77 8.33
CA LYS A 131 -12.21 7.33 7.72
C LYS A 131 -12.43 6.82 6.30
N VAL A 132 -11.39 6.87 5.45
CA VAL A 132 -11.46 6.36 4.07
C VAL A 132 -11.73 4.85 4.04
N LEU A 133 -11.09 4.08 4.93
CA LEU A 133 -11.34 2.64 5.06
C LEU A 133 -12.81 2.33 5.40
N LYS A 134 -13.44 3.13 6.27
CA LYS A 134 -14.85 3.00 6.67
C LYS A 134 -15.81 3.43 5.56
N GLU A 135 -15.56 4.57 4.92
CA GLU A 135 -16.49 5.19 3.98
C GLU A 135 -16.41 4.59 2.58
N GLU A 136 -15.21 4.15 2.16
CA GLU A 136 -14.97 3.67 0.80
C GLU A 136 -14.58 2.19 0.74
N GLY A 137 -14.49 1.50 1.88
CA GLY A 137 -14.15 0.08 1.94
C GLY A 137 -15.24 -0.87 1.37
N PRO A 138 -14.95 -2.17 1.30
CA PRO A 138 -13.68 -2.77 1.69
C PRO A 138 -12.59 -2.60 0.63
N PHE A 139 -11.37 -2.34 1.10
CA PHE A 139 -10.13 -2.34 0.34
C PHE A 139 -9.47 -3.72 0.40
N ASP A 140 -8.95 -4.20 -0.73
CA ASP A 140 -8.17 -5.44 -0.76
C ASP A 140 -6.70 -5.18 -0.40
N ALA A 141 -6.19 -3.97 -0.62
CA ALA A 141 -4.80 -3.63 -0.38
C ALA A 141 -4.52 -2.15 -0.15
N ALA A 142 -3.34 -1.86 0.39
CA ALA A 142 -2.77 -0.52 0.46
C ALA A 142 -1.44 -0.45 -0.29
N LEU A 143 -1.23 0.59 -1.10
CA LEU A 143 0.01 0.87 -1.80
C LEU A 143 0.41 2.31 -1.50
N GLY A 144 1.67 2.53 -1.11
CA GLY A 144 2.12 3.89 -0.89
C GLY A 144 3.56 4.17 -1.27
N PHE A 145 3.87 5.47 -1.33
CA PHE A 145 5.20 6.00 -1.63
C PHE A 145 5.76 6.78 -0.44
N SER A 146 7.03 6.58 -0.09
CA SER A 146 7.72 7.31 0.99
C SER A 146 6.98 7.21 2.33
N GLN A 147 6.52 8.32 2.93
CA GLN A 147 5.61 8.27 4.10
C GLN A 147 4.39 7.38 3.85
N GLY A 148 3.76 7.46 2.67
CA GLY A 148 2.65 6.59 2.32
C GLY A 148 3.03 5.11 2.25
N GLY A 149 4.28 4.78 1.89
CA GLY A 149 4.77 3.40 1.91
C GLY A 149 4.96 2.87 3.33
N ALA A 150 5.46 3.71 4.23
CA ALA A 150 5.49 3.42 5.66
C ALA A 150 4.07 3.25 6.23
N ALA A 151 3.16 4.16 5.87
CA ALA A 151 1.75 4.12 6.28
C ALA A 151 1.05 2.86 5.78
N ALA A 152 1.29 2.42 4.54
CA ALA A 152 0.72 1.18 4.01
C ALA A 152 1.10 -0.04 4.87
N GLY A 153 2.35 -0.12 5.34
CA GLY A 153 2.78 -1.16 6.29
C GLY A 153 2.14 -1.04 7.67
N MET A 154 2.03 0.18 8.20
CA MET A 154 1.35 0.43 9.48
C MET A 154 -0.14 0.07 9.41
N VAL A 155 -0.83 0.42 8.32
CA VAL A 155 -2.25 0.09 8.10
C VAL A 155 -2.44 -1.41 7.96
N ALA A 156 -1.60 -2.10 7.18
CA ALA A 156 -1.64 -3.56 7.09
C ALA A 156 -1.50 -4.21 8.47
N SER A 157 -0.53 -3.74 9.26
CA SER A 157 -0.31 -4.19 10.63
C SER A 157 -1.52 -3.94 11.55
N LEU A 158 -2.07 -2.72 11.55
CA LEU A 158 -3.19 -2.30 12.39
C LEU A 158 -4.45 -3.14 12.18
N LEU A 159 -4.68 -3.59 10.95
CA LEU A 159 -5.86 -4.37 10.57
C LEU A 159 -5.71 -5.88 10.81
N GLU A 160 -4.55 -6.36 11.28
CA GLU A 160 -4.34 -7.77 11.59
C GLU A 160 -5.02 -8.20 12.89
N PRO A 161 -5.56 -9.43 12.97
CA PRO A 161 -6.03 -10.01 14.22
C PRO A 161 -4.89 -10.09 15.24
N GLY A 162 -5.15 -9.79 16.51
CA GLY A 162 -4.13 -9.82 17.56
C GLY A 162 -3.27 -8.55 17.64
N ARG A 163 -3.41 -7.60 16.71
CA ARG A 163 -2.58 -6.38 16.71
C ARG A 163 -2.90 -5.49 17.91
N ARG A 164 -4.17 -5.35 18.26
CA ARG A 164 -4.59 -4.50 19.38
C ARG A 164 -3.96 -4.95 20.69
N GLU A 165 -4.00 -6.25 20.96
CA GLU A 165 -3.39 -6.87 22.13
C GLU A 165 -1.88 -6.64 22.17
N ALA A 166 -1.22 -6.63 21.00
CA ALA A 166 0.20 -6.30 20.91
C ALA A 166 0.48 -4.83 21.29
N PHE A 167 -0.38 -3.89 20.90
CA PHE A 167 -0.29 -2.49 21.36
C PHE A 167 -0.51 -2.37 22.86
N GLU A 168 -1.54 -3.02 23.41
CA GLU A 168 -1.83 -3.02 24.85
C GLU A 168 -0.68 -3.59 25.69
N GLN A 169 -0.09 -4.71 25.26
CA GLN A 169 1.09 -5.28 25.92
C GLN A 169 2.33 -4.38 25.83
N ASN A 170 2.47 -3.61 24.75
CA ASN A 170 3.61 -2.71 24.55
C ASN A 170 3.49 -1.41 25.36
N GLN A 171 2.29 -1.00 25.76
CA GLN A 171 2.09 0.22 26.57
C GLN A 171 2.91 0.20 27.86
N ALA A 172 3.01 -0.94 28.53
CA ALA A 172 3.82 -1.10 29.74
C ALA A 172 5.34 -0.87 29.51
N LYS A 173 5.79 -0.87 28.25
CA LYS A 173 7.18 -0.66 27.81
C LYS A 173 7.39 0.71 27.14
N GLY A 174 6.42 1.62 27.24
CA GLY A 174 6.46 2.93 26.59
C GLY A 174 5.95 2.95 25.15
N GLY A 175 5.28 1.88 24.70
CA GLY A 175 4.57 1.85 23.43
C GLY A 175 3.35 2.76 23.42
N MET A 176 2.95 3.20 22.22
CA MET A 176 1.72 3.99 22.08
C MET A 176 0.48 3.12 22.23
N ARG A 177 -0.68 3.75 22.47
CA ARG A 177 -1.98 3.07 22.47
C ARG A 177 -2.38 2.64 21.07
N TYR A 178 -3.20 1.59 20.96
CA TYR A 178 -3.84 1.26 19.70
C TYR A 178 -4.70 2.46 19.25
N PRO A 179 -4.65 2.90 17.97
CA PRO A 179 -5.38 4.07 17.53
C PRO A 179 -6.89 3.88 17.64
N ASP A 180 -7.58 4.72 18.42
CA ASP A 180 -9.04 4.65 18.60
C ASP A 180 -9.80 4.79 17.27
N SER A 181 -9.25 5.53 16.31
CA SER A 181 -9.82 5.68 14.97
C SER A 181 -9.92 4.37 14.19
N PHE A 182 -9.11 3.36 14.55
CA PHE A 182 -9.08 2.01 13.97
C PHE A 182 -9.94 0.99 14.74
N VAL A 183 -10.68 1.42 15.77
CA VAL A 183 -11.65 0.60 16.47
C VAL A 183 -13.05 0.83 15.90
N ASN A 184 -13.79 -0.26 15.67
CA ASN A 184 -15.21 -0.27 15.39
C ASN A 184 -15.92 -0.92 16.59
N ASP A 185 -16.51 -0.09 17.44
CA ASP A 185 -17.27 -0.55 18.59
C ASP A 185 -18.73 -0.78 18.19
N SER A 186 -19.12 -2.05 18.09
CA SER A 186 -20.51 -2.46 17.84
C SER A 186 -21.35 -2.54 19.12
N GLY A 187 -20.78 -2.25 20.29
CA GLY A 187 -21.37 -2.42 21.61
C GLY A 187 -21.33 -3.85 22.14
N PHE A 188 -20.89 -4.82 21.32
CA PHE A 188 -20.80 -6.25 21.68
C PHE A 188 -19.45 -6.86 21.32
N ILE A 189 -18.81 -6.40 20.25
CA ILE A 189 -17.48 -6.81 19.81
C ILE A 189 -16.73 -5.55 19.37
N GLU A 190 -15.52 -5.36 19.89
CA GLU A 190 -14.60 -4.33 19.43
C GLU A 190 -13.71 -4.92 18.33
N GLU A 191 -14.01 -4.60 17.08
CA GLU A 191 -13.27 -5.08 15.91
C GLU A 191 -12.43 -3.96 15.28
N ALA A 192 -11.48 -4.33 14.41
CA ALA A 192 -10.84 -3.34 13.56
C ALA A 192 -11.88 -2.72 12.61
N VAL A 193 -11.67 -1.46 12.23
CA VAL A 193 -12.58 -0.71 11.34
C VAL A 193 -12.69 -1.24 9.92
N HIS A 194 -11.84 -2.19 9.59
CA HIS A 194 -11.75 -2.80 8.28
C HIS A 194 -11.17 -4.21 8.44
N PRO A 195 -11.56 -5.20 7.62
CA PRO A 195 -10.92 -6.52 7.62
C PRO A 195 -9.42 -6.44 7.29
N PRO A 196 -8.62 -7.47 7.59
CA PRO A 196 -7.22 -7.50 7.20
C PRO A 196 -7.04 -7.30 5.69
N LEU A 197 -6.04 -6.51 5.29
CA LEU A 197 -5.69 -6.36 3.88
C LEU A 197 -5.16 -7.69 3.34
N ARG A 198 -5.40 -7.96 2.05
CA ARG A 198 -4.83 -9.13 1.37
C ARG A 198 -3.34 -8.97 1.12
N PHE A 199 -2.89 -7.74 0.89
CA PHE A 199 -1.48 -7.38 0.74
C PHE A 199 -1.26 -5.88 0.94
N ALA A 200 0.00 -5.49 1.06
CA ALA A 200 0.41 -4.09 0.97
C ALA A 200 1.67 -3.92 0.10
N VAL A 201 1.89 -2.69 -0.38
CA VAL A 201 3.03 -2.36 -1.25
C VAL A 201 3.67 -1.06 -0.80
N SER A 202 4.99 -1.09 -0.63
CA SER A 202 5.80 0.04 -0.15
C SER A 202 6.84 0.43 -1.19
N TYR A 203 6.66 1.58 -1.83
CA TYR A 203 7.67 2.23 -2.68
C TYR A 203 8.48 3.25 -1.87
N SER A 204 9.79 3.04 -1.73
CA SER A 204 10.68 3.87 -0.90
C SER A 204 10.12 4.16 0.51
N GLY A 205 9.29 3.28 1.04
CA GLY A 205 8.76 3.37 2.40
C GLY A 205 9.74 2.81 3.42
N PHE A 206 9.46 3.05 4.70
CA PHE A 206 10.40 2.78 5.79
C PHE A 206 9.69 2.24 7.03
N GLY A 207 10.44 1.52 7.86
CA GLY A 207 10.05 1.23 9.23
C GLY A 207 10.14 2.51 10.06
N ALA A 208 9.22 2.67 11.01
CA ALA A 208 9.22 3.81 11.91
C ALA A 208 10.56 3.99 12.65
N SER A 209 10.67 5.11 13.37
CA SER A 209 11.77 5.30 14.31
C SER A 209 11.88 4.12 15.28
N THR A 210 13.10 3.81 15.74
CA THR A 210 13.38 2.85 16.82
C THR A 210 12.82 3.28 18.19
N ASN A 211 12.14 4.42 18.25
CA ASN A 211 11.38 4.85 19.43
C ASN A 211 10.36 3.76 19.83
N PRO A 212 10.33 3.33 21.12
CA PRO A 212 9.40 2.31 21.62
C PRO A 212 7.94 2.57 21.29
N LEU A 213 7.54 3.84 21.12
CA LEU A 213 6.20 4.24 20.71
C LEU A 213 5.68 3.43 19.52
N TYR A 214 6.54 3.12 18.54
CA TYR A 214 6.14 2.52 17.28
C TYR A 214 6.32 1.00 17.21
N GLN A 215 6.83 0.37 18.27
CA GLN A 215 7.22 -1.04 18.22
C GLN A 215 6.04 -1.97 17.91
N ALA A 216 4.85 -1.66 18.43
CA ALA A 216 3.67 -2.51 18.27
C ALA A 216 3.16 -2.62 16.81
N TYR A 217 3.53 -1.69 15.92
CA TYR A 217 3.27 -1.84 14.48
C TYR A 217 4.08 -2.99 13.85
N TYR A 218 5.19 -3.39 14.45
CA TYR A 218 6.15 -4.32 13.83
C TYR A 218 6.38 -5.59 14.65
N VAL A 219 5.87 -5.63 15.88
CA VAL A 219 5.96 -6.79 16.78
C VAL A 219 4.57 -7.08 17.34
N PRO A 220 3.99 -8.28 17.09
CA PRO A 220 4.53 -9.36 16.25
C PRO A 220 4.74 -8.93 14.80
N ARG A 221 5.53 -9.70 14.04
CA ARG A 221 5.82 -9.38 12.63
C ARG A 221 4.54 -9.23 11.82
N ILE A 222 4.57 -8.37 10.81
CA ILE A 222 3.45 -8.13 9.90
C ILE A 222 3.21 -9.41 9.10
N GLN A 223 2.01 -9.99 9.23
CA GLN A 223 1.60 -11.23 8.57
C GLN A 223 1.12 -10.98 7.14
N THR A 224 0.53 -9.81 6.90
CA THR A 224 0.04 -9.35 5.61
C THR A 224 1.19 -9.36 4.60
N PRO A 225 1.06 -10.06 3.45
CA PRO A 225 2.11 -10.08 2.43
C PRO A 225 2.45 -8.66 1.95
N MET A 226 3.74 -8.35 1.88
CA MET A 226 4.20 -7.03 1.42
C MET A 226 5.21 -7.12 0.27
N LEU A 227 5.09 -6.21 -0.70
CA LEU A 227 6.13 -5.93 -1.69
C LEU A 227 6.83 -4.62 -1.33
N HIS A 228 8.16 -4.62 -1.35
CA HIS A 228 9.00 -3.47 -1.09
C HIS A 228 9.80 -3.11 -2.33
N VAL A 229 9.69 -1.88 -2.80
CA VAL A 229 10.43 -1.36 -3.95
C VAL A 229 11.37 -0.25 -3.48
N LEU A 230 12.68 -0.45 -3.67
CA LEU A 230 13.73 0.40 -3.12
C LEU A 230 14.59 1.00 -4.24
N GLY A 231 14.96 2.27 -4.09
CA GLY A 231 15.95 2.92 -4.94
C GLY A 231 17.37 2.66 -4.43
N SER A 232 18.27 2.17 -5.28
CA SER A 232 19.65 1.87 -4.88
C SER A 232 20.50 3.12 -4.59
N VAL A 233 20.03 4.30 -5.00
CA VAL A 233 20.68 5.59 -4.73
C VAL A 233 19.72 6.56 -4.04
N ASP A 234 18.78 6.04 -3.25
CA ASP A 234 17.84 6.83 -2.46
C ASP A 234 18.56 7.55 -1.30
N THR A 235 18.66 8.87 -1.39
CA THR A 235 19.29 9.72 -0.38
C THR A 235 18.31 10.31 0.63
N VAL A 236 17.00 10.12 0.43
CA VAL A 236 15.94 10.66 1.30
C VAL A 236 15.56 9.63 2.36
N VAL A 237 15.44 8.37 1.95
CA VAL A 237 15.19 7.24 2.83
C VAL A 237 16.35 6.26 2.69
N SER A 238 17.20 6.22 3.72
CA SER A 238 18.31 5.27 3.81
C SER A 238 17.83 3.84 3.66
N GLU A 239 18.64 2.99 3.03
CA GLU A 239 18.35 1.56 2.86
C GLU A 239 18.03 0.86 4.18
N GLU A 240 18.78 1.16 5.26
CA GLU A 240 18.54 0.57 6.59
C GLU A 240 17.09 0.76 7.05
N ARG A 241 16.55 1.97 6.92
CA ARG A 241 15.17 2.29 7.30
C ARG A 241 14.15 1.57 6.42
N SER A 242 14.43 1.39 5.13
CA SER A 242 13.58 0.61 4.22
C SER A 242 13.61 -0.88 4.59
N LEU A 243 14.80 -1.44 4.81
CA LEU A 243 14.99 -2.82 5.22
C LEU A 243 14.40 -3.12 6.61
N ARG A 244 14.34 -2.13 7.50
CA ARG A 244 13.64 -2.26 8.78
C ARG A 244 12.16 -2.64 8.60
N LEU A 245 11.48 -2.08 7.60
CA LEU A 245 10.11 -2.49 7.27
C LEU A 245 10.06 -3.89 6.64
N VAL A 246 11.01 -4.20 5.74
CA VAL A 246 11.13 -5.53 5.13
C VAL A 246 11.28 -6.62 6.21
N ASP A 247 12.20 -6.40 7.15
CA ASP A 247 12.55 -7.38 8.18
C ASP A 247 11.46 -7.49 9.27
N ALA A 248 10.55 -6.51 9.36
CA ALA A 248 9.35 -6.56 10.18
C ALA A 248 8.22 -7.40 9.58
N CYS A 249 8.29 -7.78 8.30
CA CYS A 249 7.30 -8.62 7.63
C CYS A 249 7.66 -10.11 7.73
N VAL A 250 6.65 -10.97 7.88
CA VAL A 250 6.83 -12.40 7.67
C VAL A 250 7.15 -12.65 6.20
N GLN A 251 8.25 -13.36 5.96
CA GLN A 251 8.76 -13.59 4.60
C GLN A 251 8.97 -12.28 3.81
N GLY A 252 9.34 -11.18 4.47
CA GLY A 252 9.55 -9.89 3.81
C GLY A 252 10.64 -9.89 2.72
N ARG A 253 11.58 -10.84 2.78
CA ARG A 253 12.60 -11.06 1.74
C ARG A 253 12.19 -12.10 0.68
N GLY A 254 10.98 -12.66 0.79
CA GLY A 254 10.48 -13.72 -0.07
C GLY A 254 11.06 -15.08 0.27
N LYS A 255 10.66 -16.07 -0.53
CA LYS A 255 11.27 -17.41 -0.55
C LYS A 255 12.17 -17.50 -1.78
N GLU A 256 13.26 -18.23 -1.68
CA GLU A 256 14.11 -18.53 -2.82
C GLU A 256 13.29 -19.18 -3.95
N GLY A 257 13.49 -18.72 -5.19
CA GLY A 257 12.71 -19.16 -6.36
C GLY A 257 11.24 -18.70 -6.37
N GLY A 258 10.78 -17.97 -5.36
CA GLY A 258 9.43 -17.42 -5.27
C GLY A 258 9.26 -16.06 -5.94
N VAL A 259 8.05 -15.50 -5.82
CA VAL A 259 7.78 -14.12 -6.25
C VAL A 259 8.58 -13.17 -5.38
N GLN A 260 9.26 -12.23 -6.04
CA GLN A 260 10.10 -11.22 -5.39
C GLN A 260 9.28 -10.41 -4.37
N ARG A 261 9.86 -10.19 -3.19
CA ARG A 261 9.30 -9.32 -2.14
C ARG A 261 10.09 -8.03 -1.95
N VAL A 262 11.34 -8.00 -2.40
CA VAL A 262 12.19 -6.80 -2.41
C VAL A 262 12.68 -6.58 -3.84
N VAL A 263 12.39 -5.41 -4.40
CA VAL A 263 12.73 -5.05 -5.77
C VAL A 263 13.55 -3.77 -5.76
N TYR A 264 14.78 -3.85 -6.24
CA TYR A 264 15.64 -2.68 -6.38
C TYR A 264 15.52 -2.06 -7.77
N HIS A 265 15.51 -0.72 -7.83
CA HIS A 265 15.70 0.04 -9.06
C HIS A 265 16.95 0.94 -8.94
N PRO A 266 17.64 1.28 -10.04
CA PRO A 266 18.93 1.99 -10.01
C PRO A 266 18.78 3.50 -9.69
N GLY A 267 17.59 3.93 -9.24
CA GLY A 267 17.22 5.33 -9.11
C GLY A 267 17.23 5.82 -7.67
N GLY A 268 17.00 7.13 -7.50
CA GLY A 268 16.85 7.78 -6.20
C GLY A 268 15.44 7.64 -5.63
N HIS A 269 14.97 8.66 -4.91
CA HIS A 269 13.69 8.64 -4.19
C HIS A 269 12.47 8.87 -5.11
N PHE A 270 12.05 7.85 -5.87
CA PHE A 270 10.84 7.92 -6.70
C PHE A 270 10.18 6.56 -6.92
N LEU A 271 8.90 6.58 -7.29
CA LEU A 271 8.15 5.39 -7.69
C LEU A 271 8.39 5.10 -9.20
N PRO A 272 8.98 3.96 -9.58
CA PRO A 272 9.30 3.66 -10.98
C PRO A 272 8.05 3.20 -11.78
N SER A 273 7.18 4.15 -12.13
CA SER A 273 5.83 3.90 -12.66
C SER A 273 5.77 3.33 -14.08
N SER A 274 6.86 3.41 -14.85
CA SER A 274 6.92 3.02 -16.27
C SER A 274 7.94 1.91 -16.55
N GLY A 275 8.77 1.53 -15.57
CA GLY A 275 9.77 0.49 -15.77
C GLY A 275 9.13 -0.89 -15.83
N LYS A 276 9.10 -1.50 -17.02
CA LYS A 276 8.42 -2.77 -17.29
C LYS A 276 8.74 -3.86 -16.25
N GLN A 277 10.02 -4.00 -15.88
CA GLN A 277 10.43 -5.01 -14.90
C GLN A 277 9.84 -4.80 -13.50
N TYR A 278 9.71 -3.55 -13.04
CA TYR A 278 9.15 -3.23 -11.72
C TYR A 278 7.63 -3.38 -11.72
N VAL A 279 6.98 -2.99 -12.80
CA VAL A 279 5.53 -3.17 -12.96
C VAL A 279 5.18 -4.66 -13.06
N SER A 280 5.96 -5.44 -13.82
CA SER A 280 5.78 -6.89 -13.90
C SER A 280 5.99 -7.57 -12.54
N ALA A 281 6.98 -7.13 -11.75
CA ALA A 281 7.19 -7.64 -10.40
C ALA A 281 5.99 -7.35 -9.48
N LEU A 282 5.45 -6.12 -9.53
CA LEU A 282 4.22 -5.79 -8.81
C LEU A 282 3.03 -6.62 -9.29
N ALA A 283 2.86 -6.81 -10.61
CA ALA A 283 1.75 -7.60 -11.13
C ALA A 283 1.84 -9.08 -10.71
N ALA A 284 3.04 -9.67 -10.74
CA ALA A 284 3.29 -11.03 -10.25
C ALA A 284 2.98 -11.16 -8.75
N PHE A 285 3.41 -10.18 -7.95
CA PHE A 285 3.10 -10.10 -6.52
C PHE A 285 1.60 -10.05 -6.25
N ILE A 286 0.87 -9.16 -6.94
CA ILE A 286 -0.58 -9.02 -6.76
C ILE A 286 -1.29 -10.35 -7.05
N ARG A 287 -0.96 -11.01 -8.18
CA ARG A 287 -1.55 -12.31 -8.55
C ARG A 287 -1.32 -13.37 -7.48
N GLU A 288 -0.10 -13.47 -6.96
CA GLU A 288 0.22 -14.44 -5.92
C GLU A 288 -0.51 -14.11 -4.60
N ALA A 289 -0.51 -12.85 -4.16
CA ALA A 289 -1.15 -12.43 -2.92
C ALA A 289 -2.68 -12.65 -2.92
N ILE A 290 -3.32 -12.56 -4.08
CA ILE A 290 -4.76 -12.86 -4.19
C ILE A 290 -5.06 -14.34 -4.52
N GLY A 291 -4.05 -15.19 -4.65
CA GLY A 291 -4.21 -16.62 -4.92
C GLY A 291 -4.55 -16.97 -6.38
N GLU A 292 -4.22 -16.09 -7.33
CA GLU A 292 -4.46 -16.27 -8.77
C GLU A 292 -3.16 -16.36 -9.55
N GLN A 293 -2.33 -17.36 -9.22
CA GLN A 293 -1.20 -17.69 -10.07
C GLN A 293 -1.71 -18.21 -11.42
N GLU A 294 -1.24 -17.61 -12.51
CA GLU A 294 -1.29 -18.28 -13.79
C GLU A 294 -0.44 -19.54 -13.64
N GLY A 295 -1.03 -20.71 -13.87
CA GLY A 295 -0.24 -21.93 -13.97
C GLY A 295 0.84 -21.67 -15.00
N LEU A 296 2.11 -21.78 -14.60
CA LEU A 296 3.23 -21.95 -15.52
C LEU A 296 2.77 -23.05 -16.48
N GLY A 297 2.47 -22.66 -17.73
CA GLY A 297 1.89 -23.56 -18.70
C GLY A 297 2.72 -24.84 -18.75
N SER A 298 2.08 -25.95 -18.43
CA SER A 298 2.54 -27.27 -18.83
C SER A 298 2.73 -27.25 -20.35
N GLY A 299 3.97 -27.36 -20.82
CA GLY A 299 4.30 -27.71 -22.20
C GLY A 299 4.56 -26.53 -23.15
N LYS A 300 5.74 -25.90 -23.03
CA LYS A 300 6.61 -25.82 -24.21
C LYS A 300 7.75 -26.80 -23.96
N GLN A 301 7.63 -27.98 -24.57
CA GLN A 301 8.78 -28.83 -24.84
C GLN A 301 9.80 -27.95 -25.56
N GLU A 302 10.97 -27.76 -24.96
CA GLU A 302 12.14 -27.37 -25.71
C GLU A 302 12.38 -28.48 -26.75
N GLU A 303 12.12 -28.19 -28.01
CA GLU A 303 12.71 -28.99 -29.10
C GLU A 303 14.21 -28.91 -28.93
N ARG A 304 14.82 -30.04 -28.55
CA ARG A 304 16.27 -30.22 -28.54
C ARG A 304 16.77 -29.94 -29.95
N ALA A 305 17.81 -29.10 -30.05
CA ALA A 305 18.53 -28.79 -31.28
C ALA A 305 19.34 -30.00 -31.86
N GLU A 306 18.99 -31.22 -31.47
CA GLU A 306 19.65 -32.47 -31.89
C GLU A 306 18.84 -33.23 -32.96
N ASP A 307 17.59 -32.83 -33.26
CA ASP A 307 16.72 -33.46 -34.27
C ASP A 307 16.54 -32.63 -35.57
N MET A 308 17.43 -31.67 -35.84
CA MET A 308 17.48 -31.02 -37.16
C MET A 308 18.26 -31.88 -38.15
N ASP A 309 17.56 -32.83 -38.78
CA ASP A 309 18.01 -33.46 -40.03
C ASP A 309 18.28 -32.38 -41.08
N LEU A 310 19.56 -32.21 -41.44
CA LEU A 310 20.00 -31.36 -42.54
C LEU A 310 19.70 -32.07 -43.87
N PRO A 311 18.86 -31.51 -44.76
CA PRO A 311 18.78 -31.99 -46.12
C PRO A 311 19.94 -31.39 -46.93
N PHE A 312 20.88 -32.27 -47.29
CA PHE A 312 21.88 -32.23 -48.38
C PHE A 312 22.61 -30.91 -48.69
#